data_AF-A0A9E3DSY8-F1
#
_entry.id   AF-A0A9E3DSY8-F1
#
_cell.length_a   1.000
_cell.length_b   1.000
_cell.length_c   1.000
_cell.angle_alpha   90.00
_cell.angle_beta   90.00
_cell.angle_gamma   90.00
#
_symmetry.space_group_name_H-M   'P 1'
#
loop_
_entity.id
_entity.type
_entity.pdbx_description
1 polymer ?
#
loop_
_entity_poly.entity_id
_entity_poly.type
_entity_poly.pdbx_seq_one_letter_code
_entity_poly.pdbx_strand_id
1 'polypeptide(L)'
;MFRNPYADGLIVLVIVLLFFGPKRLPTLGRSLGQGMREFKDSITGDSKDDGAGERPELTEANAAPMASSTTASGERQPVESARPAGDSAERSS
;
A
#
# COMPACT_ATOMS: atom_id res chain seq x y z
N MET A 1 15.11 -48.94 -5.11
CA MET A 1 13.91 -48.44 -5.82
C MET A 1 13.61 -47.03 -5.31
N PHE A 2 14.29 -46.00 -5.82
CA PHE A 2 13.97 -44.60 -5.52
C PHE A 2 13.16 -44.06 -6.69
N ARG A 3 11.85 -44.34 -6.69
CA ARG A 3 11.01 -44.08 -7.87
C ARG A 3 10.59 -42.62 -8.03
N ASN A 4 10.61 -41.79 -6.98
CA ASN A 4 10.11 -40.41 -7.07
C ASN A 4 10.79 -39.46 -6.07
N PRO A 5 11.94 -38.85 -6.41
CA PRO A 5 12.61 -37.86 -5.54
C PRO A 5 11.75 -36.61 -5.27
N TYR A 6 10.76 -36.35 -6.14
CA TYR A 6 9.79 -35.27 -5.95
C TYR A 6 8.82 -35.50 -4.79
N ALA A 7 8.48 -36.77 -4.50
CA ALA A 7 7.59 -37.09 -3.38
C ALA A 7 8.27 -36.78 -2.04
N ASP A 8 9.54 -37.15 -1.91
CA ASP A 8 10.35 -36.90 -0.73
C ASP A 8 10.54 -35.39 -0.49
N GLY A 9 10.83 -34.62 -1.55
CA GLY A 9 10.96 -33.17 -1.47
C GLY A 9 9.65 -32.46 -1.09
N LEU A 10 8.50 -32.92 -1.62
CA LEU A 10 7.20 -32.37 -1.25
C LEU A 10 6.83 -32.64 0.21
N ILE A 11 7.17 -33.82 0.74
CA ILE A 11 6.95 -34.13 2.16
C ILE A 11 7.73 -33.18 3.06
N VAL A 12 9.00 -32.93 2.74
CA VAL A 12 9.84 -31.97 3.49
C VAL A 12 9.27 -30.56 3.41
N LEU A 13 8.83 -30.14 2.21
CA LEU A 13 8.21 -28.83 2.02
C LEU A 13 6.96 -28.68 2.89
N VAL A 14 6.07 -29.68 2.91
CA VAL A 14 4.85 -29.67 3.75
C VAL A 14 5.19 -29.55 5.23
N ILE A 15 6.20 -30.27 5.72
CA ILE A 15 6.65 -30.17 7.12
C ILE A 15 7.11 -28.74 7.41
N VAL A 16 7.96 -28.15 6.56
CA VAL A 16 8.41 -26.76 6.72
C VAL A 16 7.23 -25.79 6.70
N LEU A 17 6.26 -25.97 5.81
CA LEU A 17 5.04 -25.16 5.78
C LEU A 17 4.17 -25.33 7.03
N LEU A 18 4.21 -26.47 7.71
CA LEU A 18 3.45 -26.68 8.94
C LEU A 18 4.07 -25.92 10.12
N PHE A 19 5.41 -25.91 10.20
CA PHE A 19 6.15 -25.15 11.22
C PHE A 19 6.18 -23.65 10.96
N PHE A 20 6.50 -23.25 9.72
CA PHE A 20 6.59 -21.84 9.34
C PHE A 20 5.22 -21.24 9.00
N GLY A 21 4.25 -22.05 8.60
CA GLY A 21 2.94 -21.60 8.13
C GLY A 21 2.96 -21.15 6.66
N PRO A 22 1.92 -21.46 5.87
CA PRO A 22 1.85 -21.09 4.45
C PRO A 22 1.79 -19.57 4.22
N LYS A 23 1.43 -18.79 5.25
CA LYS A 23 1.41 -17.32 5.20
C LYS A 23 2.79 -16.67 5.35
N ARG A 24 3.80 -17.35 5.91
CA ARG A 24 5.14 -16.77 6.12
C ARG A 24 6.04 -16.87 4.89
N LEU A 25 5.89 -17.93 4.09
CA LEU A 25 6.62 -18.10 2.83
C LEU A 25 6.44 -16.97 1.82
N PRO A 26 5.22 -16.50 1.49
CA PRO A 26 5.05 -15.42 0.51
C PRO A 26 5.61 -14.07 1.00
N THR A 27 5.71 -13.86 2.31
CA THR A 27 6.33 -12.67 2.90
C THR A 27 7.86 -12.73 2.78
N LEU A 28 8.47 -13.85 3.19
CA LEU A 28 9.91 -14.08 3.08
C LEU A 28 10.38 -14.13 1.62
N GLY A 29 9.58 -14.73 0.74
CA GLY A 29 9.84 -14.81 -0.69
C GLY A 29 9.78 -13.45 -1.37
N ARG A 30 8.91 -12.53 -0.92
CA ARG A 30 8.87 -11.16 -1.44
C ARG A 30 10.13 -10.36 -1.08
N SER A 31 10.55 -10.39 0.18
CA SER A 31 11.79 -9.70 0.58
C SER A 31 13.04 -10.32 -0.07
N LEU A 32 13.10 -11.66 -0.14
CA LEU A 32 14.21 -12.36 -0.77
C LEU A 32 14.22 -12.15 -2.29
N GLY A 33 13.05 -12.15 -2.94
CA GLY A 33 12.91 -11.92 -4.37
C GLY A 33 13.31 -10.51 -4.77
N GLN A 34 12.99 -9.50 -3.95
CA GLN A 34 13.40 -8.13 -4.19
C GLN A 34 14.93 -7.97 -4.08
N GLY A 35 15.55 -8.50 -3.01
CA GLY A 35 17.01 -8.48 -2.88
C GLY A 35 17.73 -9.28 -3.95
N MET A 36 17.17 -10.42 -4.38
CA MET A 36 17.73 -11.23 -5.45
C MET A 36 17.55 -10.57 -6.84
N ARG A 37 16.49 -9.79 -7.03
CA ARG A 37 16.30 -8.96 -8.22
C ARG A 37 17.34 -7.85 -8.28
N GLU A 38 17.51 -7.08 -7.21
CA GLU A 38 18.55 -6.04 -7.11
C GLU A 38 19.97 -6.61 -7.27
N PHE A 39 20.24 -7.79 -6.69
CA PHE A 39 21.50 -8.50 -6.84
C PHE A 39 21.76 -8.94 -8.29
N LYS A 40 20.75 -9.54 -8.94
CA LYS A 40 20.83 -9.94 -10.35
C LYS A 40 21.02 -8.72 -11.25
N ASP A 41 20.31 -7.64 -11.00
CA ASP A 41 20.35 -6.42 -11.79
C ASP A 41 21.73 -5.73 -11.66
N SER A 42 22.32 -5.75 -10.45
CA SER A 42 23.69 -5.27 -10.21
C SER A 42 24.77 -6.11 -10.92
N ILE A 43 24.55 -7.43 -11.03
CA ILE A 43 25.47 -8.35 -11.72
C ILE A 43 25.33 -8.26 -13.24
N THR A 44 24.11 -8.08 -13.72
CA THR A 44 23.80 -8.11 -15.16
C THR A 44 23.95 -6.72 -15.79
N GLY A 45 23.95 -5.65 -15.00
CA GLY A 45 24.03 -4.27 -15.46
C GLY A 45 22.75 -3.76 -16.15
N ASP A 46 21.66 -4.53 -16.11
CA ASP A 46 20.37 -4.17 -16.69
C ASP A 46 19.56 -3.40 -15.64
N SER A 47 19.75 -2.08 -15.59
CA SER A 47 18.92 -1.18 -14.77
C SER A 47 17.55 -1.01 -15.42
N LYS A 48 16.68 -2.03 -15.33
CA LYS A 48 15.25 -1.90 -15.65
C LYS A 48 14.47 -1.58 -14.38
N ASP A 49 14.15 -0.30 -14.23
CA ASP A 49 13.22 0.24 -13.24
C ASP A 49 11.79 -0.20 -13.57
N ASP A 50 11.46 -1.48 -13.35
CA ASP A 50 10.07 -1.94 -13.42
C ASP A 50 9.46 -1.89 -12.01
N GLY A 51 8.72 -0.79 -11.77
CA GLY A 51 7.72 -0.66 -10.74
C GLY A 51 6.60 -1.69 -10.95
N ALA A 52 6.55 -2.68 -10.07
CA ALA A 52 5.46 -3.64 -10.01
C ALA A 52 4.97 -3.74 -8.57
N GLY A 53 4.27 -2.68 -8.15
CA GLY A 53 3.69 -2.54 -6.82
C GLY A 53 2.31 -1.88 -6.83
N GLU A 54 1.65 -1.74 -7.98
CA GLU A 54 0.22 -1.43 -8.02
C GLU A 54 -0.54 -2.77 -7.90
N ARG A 55 -0.97 -3.10 -6.68
CA ARG A 55 -2.01 -4.12 -6.48
C ARG A 55 -3.33 -3.38 -6.21
N PRO A 56 -4.43 -3.78 -6.89
CA PRO A 56 -5.71 -3.09 -6.93
C PRO A 56 -6.24 -2.74 -5.54
N GLU A 57 -6.74 -1.52 -5.47
CA GLU A 57 -7.76 -1.08 -4.54
C GLU A 57 -8.84 -2.17 -4.41
N LEU A 58 -8.79 -2.94 -3.33
CA LEU A 58 -9.91 -3.77 -2.91
C LEU A 58 -10.93 -2.83 -2.27
N THR A 59 -11.77 -2.25 -3.13
CA THR A 59 -13.09 -1.75 -2.79
C THR A 59 -13.87 -2.88 -2.10
N GLU A 60 -13.76 -3.02 -0.78
CA GLU A 60 -14.72 -3.82 0.00
C GLU A 60 -14.73 -3.38 1.48
N ALA A 61 -15.22 -2.16 1.71
CA ALA A 61 -15.69 -1.71 3.02
C ALA A 61 -17.06 -1.02 2.91
N ASN A 62 -17.92 -1.46 1.98
CA ASN A 62 -19.33 -1.10 1.98
C ASN A 62 -20.18 -2.33 2.27
N ALA A 63 -20.25 -2.67 3.56
CA ALA A 63 -21.31 -3.48 4.11
C ALA A 63 -22.21 -2.57 4.97
N ALA A 64 -23.41 -2.36 4.43
CA ALA A 64 -24.66 -2.02 5.08
C ALA A 64 -25.06 -0.53 5.24
N PRO A 65 -26.35 -0.23 4.97
CA PRO A 65 -26.85 1.11 4.70
C PRO A 65 -27.24 1.82 6.00
N MET A 66 -26.68 3.01 6.22
CA MET A 66 -27.28 3.95 7.17
C MET A 66 -28.05 5.01 6.39
N ALA A 67 -29.29 4.66 6.10
CA ALA A 67 -30.35 5.65 6.13
C ALA A 67 -30.36 6.25 7.54
N SER A 68 -29.71 7.40 7.69
CA SER A 68 -29.91 8.30 8.81
C SER A 68 -30.07 9.68 8.21
N SER A 69 -31.30 9.92 7.74
CA SER A 69 -31.89 11.23 7.60
C SER A 69 -31.56 12.08 8.82
N THR A 70 -30.79 13.16 8.63
CA THR A 70 -30.99 14.50 9.23
C THR A 70 -29.90 15.41 8.66
N THR A 71 -30.11 15.92 7.45
CA THR A 71 -29.55 17.23 7.05
C THR A 71 -30.71 18.20 7.11
N ALA A 72 -31.03 18.63 8.32
CA ALA A 72 -31.89 19.75 8.60
C ALA A 72 -31.18 20.60 9.66
N SER A 73 -31.07 21.91 9.37
CA SER A 73 -30.58 22.98 10.25
C SER A 73 -29.05 23.04 10.41
N GLY A 74 -28.37 24.16 10.20
CA GLY A 74 -28.75 25.53 9.89
C GLY A 74 -27.52 26.20 9.24
N GLU A 75 -27.73 27.06 8.26
CA GLU A 75 -27.74 28.50 8.52
C GLU A 75 -26.32 29.01 8.84
N ARG A 76 -25.55 29.40 7.81
CA ARG A 76 -24.66 30.60 7.74
C ARG A 76 -24.20 30.87 6.30
N GLN A 77 -25.08 31.42 5.48
CA GLN A 77 -24.73 32.59 4.68
C GLN A 77 -25.62 33.70 5.24
N PRO A 78 -25.13 34.92 5.52
CA PRO A 78 -24.71 35.79 4.42
C PRO A 78 -23.63 36.84 4.79
N VAL A 79 -23.39 37.72 3.82
CA VAL A 79 -22.79 39.07 3.86
C VAL A 79 -21.27 39.16 3.99
N GLU A 80 -20.56 39.54 2.93
CA GLU A 80 -20.52 40.91 2.37
C GLU A 80 -19.84 41.91 3.30
N SER A 81 -18.92 42.68 2.71
CA SER A 81 -18.37 43.93 3.22
C SER A 81 -17.21 43.83 4.22
N ALA A 82 -15.98 44.04 3.72
CA ALA A 82 -15.12 45.14 4.18
C ALA A 82 -13.71 45.08 3.55
N ARG A 83 -13.57 45.83 2.45
CA ARG A 83 -12.46 46.74 2.08
C ARG A 83 -11.00 46.42 2.49
N PRO A 84 -10.03 46.60 1.57
CA PRO A 84 -8.61 46.66 1.91
C PRO A 84 -8.30 48.02 2.52
N ALA A 85 -7.79 48.06 3.75
CA ALA A 85 -7.25 49.27 4.36
C ALA A 85 -6.17 48.88 5.38
N GLY A 86 -4.91 49.07 5.02
CA GLY A 86 -3.81 48.79 5.94
C GLY A 86 -2.42 48.81 5.32
N ASP A 87 -2.12 49.78 4.44
CA ASP A 87 -0.72 50.09 4.09
C ASP A 87 -0.55 51.62 4.13
N SER A 88 -0.27 52.11 5.33
CA SER A 88 0.06 53.50 5.63
C SER A 88 0.75 53.53 7.00
N ALA A 89 1.91 52.85 7.10
CA ALA A 89 2.76 52.89 8.29
C ALA A 89 4.25 53.09 7.97
N GLU A 90 4.61 53.55 6.76
CA GLU A 90 5.98 53.97 6.43
C GLU A 90 6.07 55.50 6.26
N ARG A 91 5.80 56.22 7.36
CA ARG A 91 6.15 57.64 7.44
C ARG A 91 6.91 57.91 8.73
N SER A 92 8.23 58.11 8.57
CA SER A 92 9.04 59.09 9.29
C SER A 92 9.37 58.81 10.76
N SER A 93 10.60 58.31 11.03
CA SER A 93 11.62 58.97 11.87
C SER A 93 12.94 58.21 11.81
#